data_AF-R6BIX9-F1
#
_entry.id   AF-R6BIX9-F1
#
_cell.length_a   1.000
_cell.length_b   1.000
_cell.length_c   1.000
_cell.angle_alpha   90.00
_cell.angle_beta   90.00
_cell.angle_gamma   90.00
#
_symmetry.space_group_name_H-M   'P 1'
#
loop_
_entity.id
_entity.type
_entity.pdbx_description
1 polymer ?
#
loop_
_entity_poly.entity_id
_entity_poly.type
_entity_poly.pdbx_seq_one_letter_code
_entity_poly.pdbx_strand_id
1 'polypeptide(L)'
;MTATVTIKDVTCKVTAIADQAFAGQKKATKAVIGANVTKIGKKAFYGDSRLKSITVKGKKLKMVGKQALKGINKHAVVRVPKAKKKAYKALFKGKGQKKSVKVK
;
A
#
# COMPACT_ATOMS: atom_id res chain seq x y z
N MET A 1 0.67 -5.95 18.72
CA MET A 1 0.35 -7.00 17.73
C MET A 1 0.97 -6.66 16.37
N THR A 2 2.11 -7.28 16.05
CA THR A 2 2.83 -7.17 14.77
C THR A 2 2.18 -8.09 13.73
N ALA A 3 1.90 -7.58 12.53
CA ALA A 3 1.45 -8.42 11.43
C ALA A 3 2.62 -9.26 10.90
N THR A 4 2.56 -10.57 11.09
CA THR A 4 3.48 -11.57 10.56
C THR A 4 2.78 -12.30 9.40
N VAL A 5 3.54 -12.67 8.37
CA VAL A 5 3.07 -13.55 7.30
C VAL A 5 3.90 -14.81 7.41
N THR A 6 3.28 -15.94 7.72
CA THR A 6 3.94 -17.24 7.85
C THR A 6 3.89 -17.93 6.50
N ILE A 7 5.04 -18.04 5.83
CA ILE A 7 5.22 -18.88 4.64
C ILE A 7 6.24 -19.94 5.06
N LYS A 8 5.79 -21.18 5.32
CA LYS A 8 6.65 -22.32 5.73
C LYS A 8 7.63 -21.96 6.88
N ASP A 9 7.10 -21.76 8.08
CA ASP A 9 7.85 -21.63 9.35
C ASP A 9 8.88 -20.50 9.50
N VAL A 10 8.88 -19.50 8.61
CA VAL A 10 9.68 -18.27 8.78
C VAL A 10 8.78 -17.09 9.12
N THR A 11 8.99 -16.51 10.32
CA THR A 11 8.34 -15.25 10.72
C THR A 11 9.04 -14.07 10.04
N CYS A 12 8.58 -13.73 8.83
CA CYS A 12 9.13 -12.60 8.09
C CYS A 12 8.55 -11.28 8.64
N LYS A 13 9.42 -10.44 9.24
CA LYS A 13 9.09 -9.03 9.48
C LYS A 13 8.99 -8.34 8.13
N VAL A 14 7.77 -8.05 7.67
CA VAL A 14 7.56 -7.31 6.41
C VAL A 14 8.00 -5.85 6.61
N THR A 15 9.23 -5.55 6.19
CA THR A 15 9.84 -4.21 6.25
C THR A 15 9.63 -3.43 4.96
N ALA A 16 9.42 -4.10 3.84
CA ALA A 16 9.16 -3.48 2.54
C ALA A 16 8.18 -4.33 1.72
N ILE A 17 7.47 -3.65 0.82
CA ILE A 17 6.77 -4.27 -0.31
C ILE A 17 7.66 -4.08 -1.53
N ALA A 18 8.07 -5.18 -2.16
CA ALA A 18 8.97 -5.15 -3.31
C ALA A 18 8.33 -4.48 -4.54
N ASP A 19 9.17 -4.16 -5.52
CA ASP A 19 8.71 -3.67 -6.81
C ASP A 19 7.82 -4.73 -7.46
N GLN A 20 6.68 -4.33 -8.02
CA GLN A 20 5.68 -5.22 -8.65
C GLN A 20 5.13 -6.36 -7.78
N ALA A 21 5.35 -6.37 -6.45
CA ALA A 21 5.01 -7.51 -5.58
C ALA A 21 3.56 -8.00 -5.67
N PHE A 22 2.61 -7.09 -5.88
CA PHE A 22 1.19 -7.39 -6.06
C PHE A 22 0.66 -6.92 -7.42
N ALA A 23 1.53 -6.72 -8.42
CA ALA A 23 1.08 -6.24 -9.72
C ALA A 23 0.15 -7.25 -10.41
N GLY A 24 -0.97 -6.78 -10.95
CA GLY A 24 -1.91 -7.57 -11.73
C GLY A 24 -2.89 -8.39 -10.88
N GLN A 25 -3.01 -8.11 -9.58
CA GLN A 25 -3.93 -8.80 -8.68
C GLN A 25 -5.37 -8.34 -8.92
N LYS A 26 -5.98 -8.85 -10.00
CA LYS A 26 -7.34 -8.50 -10.44
C LYS A 26 -8.43 -8.94 -9.48
N LYS A 27 -8.17 -9.85 -8.54
CA LYS A 27 -9.17 -10.33 -7.54
C LYS A 27 -9.04 -9.62 -6.18
N ALA A 28 -7.90 -9.00 -5.87
CA ALA A 28 -7.67 -8.38 -4.58
C ALA A 28 -8.55 -7.14 -4.39
N THR A 29 -9.32 -7.11 -3.30
CA THR A 29 -10.20 -5.97 -2.96
C THR A 29 -9.68 -5.12 -1.81
N LYS A 30 -8.84 -5.72 -0.96
CA LYS A 30 -8.30 -5.12 0.26
C LYS A 30 -6.80 -5.43 0.37
N ALA A 31 -6.02 -4.43 0.77
CA ALA A 31 -4.61 -4.58 1.12
C ALA A 31 -4.36 -3.99 2.51
N VAL A 32 -3.67 -4.73 3.36
CA VAL A 32 -3.30 -4.29 4.71
C VAL A 32 -1.78 -4.22 4.78
N ILE A 33 -1.26 -3.00 4.89
CA ILE A 33 0.17 -2.73 5.00
C ILE A 33 0.54 -2.76 6.49
N GLY A 34 1.46 -3.67 6.84
CA GLY A 34 1.89 -3.92 8.20
C GLY A 34 2.54 -2.71 8.89
N ALA A 35 2.60 -2.77 10.22
CA ALA A 35 3.10 -1.65 11.03
C ALA A 35 4.59 -1.33 10.81
N ASN A 36 5.35 -2.34 10.37
CA ASN A 36 6.80 -2.29 10.21
C ASN A 36 7.24 -1.92 8.78
N VAL A 37 6.30 -1.76 7.84
CA VAL A 37 6.62 -1.44 6.45
C VAL A 37 7.14 0.00 6.36
N THR A 38 8.36 0.14 5.84
CA THR A 38 9.04 1.43 5.63
C THR A 38 9.05 1.85 4.17
N LYS A 39 8.91 0.90 3.23
CA LYS A 39 8.99 1.15 1.79
C LYS A 39 7.93 0.36 1.02
N ILE A 40 7.27 1.03 0.07
CA ILE A 40 6.45 0.42 -0.98
C ILE A 40 7.18 0.61 -2.30
N GLY A 41 7.44 -0.48 -3.00
CA GLY A 41 8.17 -0.52 -4.26
C GLY A 41 7.47 0.17 -5.43
N LYS A 42 8.20 0.33 -6.53
CA LYS A 42 7.66 0.80 -7.81
C LYS A 42 6.64 -0.21 -8.31
N LYS A 43 5.51 0.27 -8.86
CA LYS A 43 4.44 -0.59 -9.39
C LYS A 43 3.91 -1.68 -8.43
N ALA A 44 4.08 -1.52 -7.11
CA ALA A 44 3.72 -2.55 -6.12
C ALA A 44 2.29 -3.09 -6.25
N PHE A 45 1.29 -2.24 -6.51
CA PHE A 45 -0.12 -2.58 -6.74
C PHE A 45 -0.57 -2.20 -8.16
N TYR A 46 0.32 -2.38 -9.14
CA TYR A 46 0.07 -1.96 -10.51
C TYR A 46 -1.00 -2.85 -11.16
N GLY A 47 -2.07 -2.24 -11.68
CA GLY A 47 -3.13 -2.97 -12.40
C GLY A 47 -4.16 -3.66 -11.51
N ASP A 48 -4.16 -3.39 -10.20
CA ASP A 48 -5.08 -4.02 -9.23
C ASP A 48 -6.47 -3.37 -9.28
N SER A 49 -7.17 -3.58 -10.39
CA SER A 49 -8.42 -2.88 -10.75
C SER A 49 -9.56 -3.01 -9.73
N ARG A 50 -9.57 -4.10 -8.95
CA ARG A 50 -10.56 -4.36 -7.89
C ARG A 50 -10.13 -3.87 -6.51
N LEU A 51 -8.90 -3.38 -6.34
CA LEU A 51 -8.38 -2.93 -5.05
C LEU A 51 -9.08 -1.63 -4.62
N LYS A 52 -9.99 -1.74 -3.65
CA LYS A 52 -10.83 -0.65 -3.15
C LYS A 52 -10.37 -0.11 -1.80
N SER A 53 -9.67 -0.91 -1.00
CA SER A 53 -9.23 -0.48 0.33
C SER A 53 -7.77 -0.81 0.58
N ILE A 54 -6.99 0.20 0.94
CA ILE A 54 -5.60 0.04 1.37
C ILE A 54 -5.52 0.60 2.79
N THR A 55 -5.08 -0.20 3.75
CA THR A 55 -4.95 0.23 5.15
C THR A 55 -3.49 0.21 5.56
N VAL A 56 -2.94 1.35 5.92
CA VAL A 56 -1.57 1.48 6.43
C VAL A 56 -1.62 1.50 7.95
N LYS A 57 -1.19 0.40 8.59
CA LYS A 57 -1.13 0.31 10.07
C LYS A 57 0.12 1.00 10.64
N GLY A 58 1.18 1.12 9.83
CA GLY A 58 2.48 1.64 10.26
C GLY A 58 2.57 3.14 10.27
N LYS A 59 3.38 3.68 11.18
CA LYS A 59 3.82 5.09 11.20
C LYS A 59 5.23 5.28 10.61
N LYS A 60 5.85 4.20 10.13
CA LYS A 60 7.25 4.14 9.67
C LYS A 60 7.41 4.16 8.14
N LEU A 61 6.33 4.26 7.36
CA LEU A 61 6.40 4.37 5.90
C LEU A 61 7.12 5.67 5.51
N LYS A 62 8.25 5.52 4.82
CA LYS A 62 9.10 6.62 4.35
C LYS A 62 9.00 6.82 2.85
N MET A 63 8.76 5.76 2.07
CA MET A 63 8.79 5.84 0.62
C MET A 63 7.69 5.04 -0.05
N VAL A 64 7.10 5.63 -1.08
CA VAL A 64 6.17 4.98 -2.02
C VAL A 64 6.71 5.16 -3.44
N GLY A 65 6.97 4.04 -4.11
CA GLY A 65 7.56 3.99 -5.43
C GLY A 65 6.67 4.58 -6.52
N LYS A 66 7.30 4.94 -7.64
CA LYS A 66 6.61 5.48 -8.83
C LYS A 66 5.57 4.46 -9.31
N GLN A 67 4.37 4.95 -9.67
CA GLN A 67 3.26 4.12 -10.17
C GLN A 67 2.83 2.98 -9.24
N ALA A 68 3.17 3.02 -7.94
CA ALA A 68 2.81 1.98 -6.98
C ALA A 68 1.30 1.70 -6.92
N LEU A 69 0.46 2.69 -7.25
CA LEU A 69 -0.99 2.60 -7.23
C LEU A 69 -1.61 2.83 -8.63
N LYS A 70 -0.85 2.65 -9.71
CA LYS A 70 -1.39 2.84 -11.06
C LYS A 70 -2.35 1.70 -11.42
N GLY A 71 -3.55 2.02 -11.88
CA GLY A 71 -4.54 1.02 -12.30
C GLY A 71 -5.39 0.45 -11.16
N ILE A 72 -5.28 0.97 -9.94
CA ILE A 72 -6.19 0.61 -8.84
C ILE A 72 -7.61 1.14 -9.08
N ASN A 73 -8.57 0.68 -8.27
CA ASN A 73 -9.95 1.13 -8.38
C ASN A 73 -10.06 2.66 -8.23
N LYS A 74 -10.86 3.30 -9.09
CA LYS A 74 -11.08 4.75 -9.06
C LYS A 74 -11.67 5.24 -7.72
N HIS A 75 -12.42 4.40 -7.01
CA HIS A 75 -13.01 4.72 -5.71
C HIS A 75 -12.18 4.18 -4.54
N ALA A 76 -10.92 3.83 -4.77
CA ALA A 76 -10.08 3.30 -3.72
C ALA A 76 -9.90 4.30 -2.56
N VAL A 77 -9.81 3.76 -1.35
CA VAL A 77 -9.58 4.52 -0.13
C VAL A 77 -8.31 4.00 0.54
N VAL A 78 -7.32 4.88 0.67
CA VAL A 78 -6.10 4.66 1.44
C VAL A 78 -6.32 5.21 2.86
N ARG A 79 -6.46 4.31 3.83
CA ARG A 79 -6.61 4.61 5.25
C ARG A 79 -5.22 4.70 5.88
N VAL A 80 -4.91 5.84 6.46
CA VAL A 80 -3.59 6.11 7.06
C VAL A 80 -3.72 6.46 8.54
N PRO A 81 -2.67 6.30 9.36
CA PRO A 81 -2.74 6.69 10.76
C PRO A 81 -2.99 8.19 10.90
N LYS A 82 -3.94 8.60 11.76
CA LYS A 82 -4.31 10.01 11.98
C LYS A 82 -3.07 10.91 12.19
N ALA A 83 -2.12 10.45 13.00
CA ALA A 83 -0.87 11.15 13.31
C ALA A 83 0.07 11.41 12.11
N LYS A 84 -0.04 10.63 11.02
CA LYS A 84 0.81 10.77 9.82
C LYS A 84 0.01 11.12 8.57
N LYS A 85 -1.26 11.53 8.72
CA LYS A 85 -2.18 11.79 7.60
C LYS A 85 -1.62 12.81 6.59
N LYS A 86 -1.06 13.93 7.06
CA LYS A 86 -0.47 14.97 6.18
C LYS A 86 0.73 14.42 5.39
N ALA A 87 1.66 13.78 6.08
CA ALA A 87 2.84 13.18 5.46
C ALA A 87 2.46 12.07 4.45
N TYR A 88 1.50 11.20 4.79
CA TYR A 88 1.15 10.08 3.92
C TYR A 88 0.29 10.54 2.73
N LYS A 89 -0.55 11.57 2.88
CA LYS A 89 -1.19 12.22 1.74
C LYS A 89 -0.16 12.69 0.71
N ALA A 90 0.94 13.30 1.16
CA ALA A 90 2.03 13.71 0.29
C ALA A 90 2.76 12.51 -0.33
N LEU A 91 3.11 11.49 0.48
CA LEU A 91 3.78 10.28 -0.01
C LEU A 91 2.98 9.51 -1.04
N PHE A 92 1.66 9.43 -0.89
CA PHE A 92 0.80 8.76 -1.85
C PHE A 92 0.42 9.65 -3.03
N LYS A 93 0.64 10.97 -3.00
CA LYS A 93 0.33 11.87 -4.12
C LYS A 93 1.16 11.52 -5.37
N GLY A 94 0.52 11.47 -6.53
CA GLY A 94 1.21 11.26 -7.80
C GLY A 94 1.80 9.85 -8.00
N LYS A 95 1.38 8.85 -7.21
CA LYS A 95 1.89 7.47 -7.31
C LYS A 95 1.10 6.62 -8.32
N GLY A 96 0.47 7.27 -9.30
CA GLY A 96 -0.25 6.65 -10.42
C GLY A 96 -1.74 6.43 -10.18
N GLN A 97 -2.24 6.66 -8.97
CA GLN A 97 -3.66 6.58 -8.66
C GLN A 97 -4.46 7.72 -9.30
N LYS A 98 -5.76 7.48 -9.55
CA LYS A 98 -6.70 8.50 -10.04
C LYS A 98 -6.97 9.57 -8.97
N LYS A 99 -7.29 10.80 -9.41
CA LYS A 99 -7.63 11.94 -8.52
C LYS A 99 -8.80 11.64 -7.56
N SER A 100 -9.70 10.74 -7.94
CA SER A 100 -10.84 10.29 -7.14
C SER A 100 -10.46 9.41 -5.93
N VAL A 101 -9.24 8.89 -5.88
CA VAL A 101 -8.76 8.06 -4.78
C VAL A 101 -8.55 8.92 -3.53
N LYS A 102 -9.17 8.51 -2.43
CA LYS A 102 -9.13 9.25 -1.17
C LYS A 102 -8.03 8.71 -0.27
N VAL A 103 -7.17 9.60 0.25
CA VAL A 103 -6.20 9.27 1.31
C VAL A 103 -6.68 9.94 2.60
N LYS A 104 -7.13 9.15 3.59
CA LYS A 104 -7.77 9.68 4.81
C LYS A 104 -7.35 9.03 6.10
#